data_AF-A0A382SPC5-F1
#
_entry.id   AF-A0A382SPC5-F1
#
_cell.length_a   1.000
_cell.length_b   1.000
_cell.length_c   1.000
_cell.angle_alpha   90.00
_cell.angle_beta   90.00
_cell.angle_gamma   90.00
#
_symmetry.space_group_name_H-M   'P 1'
#
loop_
_entity.id
_entity.type
_entity.pdbx_description
1 polymer ?
#
loop_
_entity_poly.entity_id
_entity_poly.type
_entity_poly.pdbx_seq_one_letter_code
_entity_poly.pdbx_strand_id
1 'polypeptide(L)'
;IRFDDEVSRYLFYRNFYDPYSREWRNGNSRWDIIDLARACYALRPDGINWPRREDGAPSFKLEALTAANNIGHENAHDALSDVYATIALAKLIKEKQPRLFDYALSLRSKHTVMQQIDLTKPSVLLHISSKLPASQGCCTRVMPVAKHPTNSNAFIAIDLSHDIDSLVNDTPEEIRQALYAPSDTFDDALERPGLKLIHVNRSPFITTAKAMTEDNATRLGLDRERCLDNYKVLASTPELASKIVDVYDDNIQSGELDIDHALYSGGFLNDEDRRWCERVIEAQPDDLATLSEKTQHEGLRKQLFRYRA
;
A
#
# COMPACT_ATOMS: atom_id res chain seq x y z
N ILE A 1 3.97 -1.38 7.55
CA ILE A 1 2.54 -1.51 7.10
C ILE A 1 2.26 -2.81 6.32
N ARG A 2 3.07 -3.20 5.34
CA ARG A 2 2.73 -4.34 4.46
C ARG A 2 3.12 -5.73 5.00
N PHE A 3 3.75 -5.79 6.18
CA PHE A 3 4.20 -7.02 6.82
C PHE A 3 3.83 -7.06 8.32
N ASP A 4 4.52 -6.29 9.17
CA ASP A 4 4.36 -6.36 10.65
C ASP A 4 2.94 -6.07 11.13
N ASP A 5 2.25 -5.17 10.43
CA ASP A 5 0.86 -4.87 10.72
C ASP A 5 -0.08 -6.01 10.33
N GLU A 6 0.21 -6.74 9.25
CA GLU A 6 -0.54 -7.94 8.88
C GLU A 6 -0.32 -9.04 9.91
N VAL A 7 0.92 -9.26 10.34
CA VAL A 7 1.25 -10.17 11.45
C VAL A 7 0.47 -9.79 12.71
N SER A 8 0.47 -8.51 13.07
CA SER A 8 -0.28 -8.00 14.24
C SER A 8 -1.79 -8.18 14.10
N ARG A 9 -2.36 -7.91 12.92
CA ARG A 9 -3.79 -8.08 12.65
C ARG A 9 -4.20 -9.54 12.78
N TYR A 10 -3.46 -10.45 12.17
CA TYR A 10 -3.73 -11.88 12.26
C TYR A 10 -3.48 -12.43 13.66
N LEU A 11 -2.49 -11.90 14.39
CA LEU A 11 -2.27 -12.24 15.80
C LEU A 11 -3.46 -11.84 16.65
N PHE A 12 -3.92 -10.59 16.56
CA PHE A 12 -5.10 -10.13 17.30
C PHE A 12 -6.36 -10.89 16.92
N TYR A 13 -6.56 -11.10 15.62
CA TYR A 13 -7.66 -11.89 15.10
C TYR A 13 -7.74 -13.27 15.74
N ARG A 14 -6.64 -14.06 15.70
CA ARG A 14 -6.58 -15.41 16.28
C ARG A 14 -6.76 -15.44 17.81
N ASN A 15 -6.53 -14.31 18.48
CA ASN A 15 -6.62 -14.19 19.93
C ASN A 15 -7.79 -13.28 20.36
N PHE A 16 -8.83 -13.14 19.52
CA PHE A 16 -10.08 -12.43 19.81
C PHE A 16 -9.98 -10.92 20.06
N TYR A 17 -8.80 -10.31 19.89
CA TYR A 17 -8.64 -8.87 19.94
C TYR A 17 -9.10 -8.23 18.63
N ASP A 18 -9.66 -7.01 18.70
CA ASP A 18 -10.01 -6.24 17.49
C ASP A 18 -8.72 -5.96 16.67
N PRO A 19 -8.60 -6.49 15.43
CA PRO A 19 -7.38 -6.39 14.64
C PRO A 19 -6.98 -4.96 14.24
N TYR A 20 -7.93 -4.02 14.28
CA TYR A 20 -7.82 -2.71 13.65
C TYR A 20 -7.88 -1.55 14.65
N SER A 21 -8.51 -1.73 15.81
CA SER A 21 -8.76 -0.66 16.79
C SER A 21 -7.50 0.10 17.20
N ARG A 22 -6.38 -0.62 17.42
CA ARG A 22 -5.07 -0.04 17.74
C ARG A 22 -4.53 0.92 16.67
N GLU A 23 -5.05 0.85 15.45
CA GLU A 23 -4.59 1.61 14.29
C GLU A 23 -5.24 3.01 14.19
N TRP A 24 -6.34 3.27 14.91
CA TRP A 24 -7.13 4.52 14.77
C TRP A 24 -7.83 5.01 16.05
N ARG A 25 -8.18 4.12 16.98
CA ARG A 25 -8.92 4.49 18.20
C ARG A 25 -8.06 5.39 19.09
N ASN A 26 -8.70 6.30 19.83
CA ASN A 26 -8.05 7.21 20.79
C ASN A 26 -6.94 8.11 20.18
N GLY A 27 -7.07 8.47 18.90
CA GLY A 27 -6.08 9.30 18.21
C GLY A 27 -4.85 8.54 17.74
N ASN A 28 -4.85 7.20 17.83
CA ASN A 28 -3.78 6.38 17.28
C ASN A 28 -3.68 6.53 15.75
N SER A 29 -2.50 6.25 15.23
CA SER A 29 -2.23 6.17 13.80
C SER A 29 -1.09 5.20 13.53
N ARG A 30 -0.86 4.90 12.26
CA ARG A 30 0.27 4.08 11.80
C ARG A 30 1.02 4.81 10.72
N TRP A 31 2.28 4.47 10.53
CA TRP A 31 3.12 5.03 9.49
C TRP A 31 4.23 4.05 9.10
N ASP A 32 4.81 4.22 7.92
CA ASP A 32 5.89 3.38 7.40
C ASP A 32 6.90 4.28 6.68
N ILE A 33 8.14 4.31 7.17
CA ILE A 33 9.16 5.23 6.65
C ILE A 33 9.79 4.74 5.35
N ILE A 34 9.50 3.51 4.89
CA ILE A 34 10.12 2.99 3.66
C ILE A 34 9.71 3.80 2.42
N ASP A 35 8.44 4.21 2.34
CA ASP A 35 7.94 5.04 1.23
C ASP A 35 8.42 6.50 1.39
N LEU A 36 8.71 6.97 2.61
CA LEU A 36 9.43 8.22 2.85
C LEU A 36 10.89 8.15 2.34
N ALA A 37 11.62 7.07 2.60
CA ALA A 37 12.99 6.91 2.12
C ALA A 37 13.05 6.89 0.58
N ARG A 38 12.11 6.16 -0.06
CA ARG A 38 11.94 6.18 -1.52
C ARG A 38 11.62 7.58 -2.04
N ALA A 39 10.71 8.30 -1.38
CA ALA A 39 10.37 9.67 -1.74
C ALA A 39 11.55 10.63 -1.61
N CYS A 40 12.36 10.46 -0.58
CA CYS A 40 13.56 11.25 -0.37
C CYS A 40 14.55 11.01 -1.52
N TYR A 41 14.86 9.76 -1.84
CA TYR A 41 15.70 9.45 -3.00
C TYR A 41 15.16 10.00 -4.31
N ALA A 42 13.85 9.86 -4.56
CA ALA A 42 13.25 10.27 -5.83
C ALA A 42 13.18 11.80 -5.98
N LEU A 43 12.79 12.51 -4.92
CA LEU A 43 12.44 13.93 -5.01
C LEU A 43 13.51 14.85 -4.43
N ARG A 44 14.16 14.47 -3.33
CA ARG A 44 15.08 15.31 -2.57
C ARG A 44 16.26 14.47 -2.03
N PRO A 45 17.13 13.97 -2.92
CA PRO A 45 18.18 13.01 -2.53
C PRO A 45 19.31 13.63 -1.71
N ASP A 46 19.48 14.96 -1.78
CA ASP A 46 20.62 15.67 -1.21
C ASP A 46 20.71 15.49 0.31
N GLY A 47 21.95 15.31 0.80
CA GLY A 47 22.27 15.17 2.21
C GLY A 47 22.20 13.76 2.77
N ILE A 48 21.81 12.77 1.96
CA ILE A 48 21.76 11.34 2.33
C ILE A 48 22.56 10.53 1.31
N ASN A 49 23.35 9.58 1.80
CA ASN A 49 24.06 8.63 0.96
C ASN A 49 23.14 7.48 0.57
N TRP A 50 22.98 7.26 -0.74
CA TRP A 50 22.07 6.25 -1.27
C TRP A 50 22.89 5.05 -1.80
N PRO A 51 22.87 3.90 -1.10
CA PRO A 51 23.60 2.72 -1.53
C PRO A 51 23.02 2.19 -2.83
N ARG A 52 23.87 1.60 -3.67
CA ARG A 52 23.49 0.96 -4.93
C ARG A 52 23.62 -0.55 -4.82
N ARG A 53 22.79 -1.27 -5.57
CA ARG A 53 22.87 -2.71 -5.80
C ARG A 53 23.89 -2.99 -6.91
N GLU A 54 24.16 -4.27 -7.15
CA GLU A 54 25.04 -4.74 -8.21
C GLU A 54 24.58 -4.31 -9.61
N ASP A 55 23.26 -4.23 -9.83
CA ASP A 55 22.64 -3.75 -11.08
C ASP A 55 22.67 -2.21 -11.24
N GLY A 56 23.25 -1.49 -10.26
CA GLY A 56 23.33 -0.03 -10.24
C GLY A 56 22.08 0.68 -9.72
N ALA A 57 20.97 -0.02 -9.49
CA ALA A 57 19.76 0.55 -8.92
C ALA A 57 19.93 0.87 -7.42
N PRO A 58 19.20 1.85 -6.87
CA PRO A 58 19.26 2.14 -5.44
C PRO A 58 18.78 0.97 -4.58
N SER A 59 19.44 0.78 -3.45
CA SER A 59 18.99 -0.12 -2.38
C SER A 59 18.27 0.67 -1.30
N PHE A 60 17.08 0.19 -0.92
CA PHE A 60 16.30 0.72 0.20
C PHE A 60 16.28 -0.26 1.38
N LYS A 61 17.18 -1.25 1.39
CA LYS A 61 17.36 -2.15 2.54
C LYS A 61 17.90 -1.36 3.72
N LEU A 62 17.38 -1.62 4.92
CA LEU A 62 17.73 -0.86 6.12
C LEU A 62 19.22 -1.02 6.45
N GLU A 63 19.78 -2.22 6.33
CA GLU A 63 21.19 -2.49 6.58
C GLU A 63 22.10 -1.70 5.61
N ALA A 64 21.72 -1.66 4.33
CA ALA A 64 22.46 -0.92 3.32
C ALA A 64 22.42 0.60 3.56
N LEU A 65 21.24 1.13 3.88
CA LEU A 65 21.05 2.57 4.14
C LEU A 65 21.79 3.02 5.39
N THR A 66 21.72 2.24 6.46
CA THR A 66 22.43 2.53 7.72
C THR A 66 23.94 2.52 7.53
N ALA A 67 24.48 1.48 6.88
CA ALA A 67 25.90 1.40 6.54
C ALA A 67 26.38 2.58 5.70
N ALA A 68 25.64 2.95 4.64
CA ALA A 68 26.01 4.07 3.77
C ALA A 68 26.01 5.44 4.47
N ASN A 69 25.27 5.59 5.57
CA ASN A 69 25.12 6.85 6.29
C ASN A 69 25.81 6.86 7.67
N ASN A 70 26.72 5.91 7.93
CA ASN A 70 27.46 5.78 9.20
C ASN A 70 26.53 5.71 10.43
N ILE A 71 25.37 5.07 10.27
CA ILE A 71 24.45 4.79 11.37
C ILE A 71 24.84 3.44 11.97
N GLY A 72 25.10 3.42 13.28
CA GLY A 72 25.40 2.18 14.00
C GLY A 72 24.26 1.17 13.85
N HIS A 73 24.60 -0.01 13.34
CA HIS A 73 23.69 -1.15 13.17
C HIS A 73 24.39 -2.40 13.71
N GLU A 74 24.47 -2.49 15.04
CA GLU A 74 25.10 -3.62 15.73
C GLU A 74 24.22 -4.87 15.54
N ASN A 75 24.76 -5.93 14.93
CA ASN A 75 24.06 -7.16 14.53
C ASN A 75 22.75 -6.91 13.78
N ALA A 76 22.84 -6.70 12.46
CA ALA A 76 21.68 -6.75 11.58
C ALA A 76 20.84 -8.02 11.84
N HIS A 77 19.51 -7.88 11.86
CA HIS A 77 18.51 -8.90 12.20
C HIS A 77 18.23 -9.15 13.70
N ASP A 78 18.76 -8.31 14.61
CA ASP A 78 18.16 -8.16 15.93
C ASP A 78 17.00 -7.15 15.87
N ALA A 79 15.81 -7.55 16.34
CA ALA A 79 14.60 -6.73 16.29
C ALA A 79 14.80 -5.37 17.00
N LEU A 80 15.59 -5.34 18.07
CA LEU A 80 15.89 -4.09 18.77
C LEU A 80 16.84 -3.19 17.95
N SER A 81 17.84 -3.79 17.32
CA SER A 81 18.77 -3.09 16.43
C SER A 81 18.05 -2.47 15.23
N ASP A 82 17.14 -3.20 14.59
CA ASP A 82 16.31 -2.71 13.49
C ASP A 82 15.43 -1.51 13.91
N VAL A 83 14.92 -1.51 15.14
CA VAL A 83 14.16 -0.36 15.70
C VAL A 83 15.07 0.87 15.82
N TYR A 84 16.26 0.73 16.40
CA TYR A 84 17.20 1.86 16.52
C TYR A 84 17.68 2.37 15.17
N ALA A 85 17.98 1.47 14.23
CA ALA A 85 18.32 1.78 12.85
C ALA A 85 17.19 2.57 12.15
N THR A 86 15.94 2.15 12.32
CA THR A 86 14.76 2.83 11.78
C THR A 86 14.60 4.23 12.37
N ILE A 87 14.76 4.39 13.69
CA ILE A 87 14.70 5.69 14.38
C ILE A 87 15.81 6.62 13.87
N ALA A 88 17.04 6.11 13.76
CA ALA A 88 18.19 6.89 13.30
C ALA A 88 18.01 7.35 11.84
N LEU A 89 17.54 6.46 10.96
CA LEU A 89 17.23 6.83 9.57
C LEU A 89 16.12 7.87 9.48
N ALA A 90 15.05 7.73 10.28
CA ALA A 90 13.97 8.73 10.34
C ALA A 90 14.49 10.10 10.82
N LYS A 91 15.36 10.13 11.83
CA LYS A 91 16.02 11.35 12.31
C LYS A 91 16.89 11.98 11.22
N LEU A 92 17.69 11.18 10.51
CA LEU A 92 18.52 11.65 9.40
C LEU A 92 17.67 12.30 8.30
N ILE A 93 16.60 11.64 7.86
CA ILE A 93 15.70 12.19 6.83
C ILE A 93 15.03 13.47 7.33
N LYS A 94 14.60 13.51 8.59
CA LYS A 94 14.01 14.72 9.19
C LYS A 94 14.99 15.89 9.26
N GLU A 95 16.26 15.63 9.57
CA GLU A 95 17.31 16.65 9.62
C GLU A 95 17.63 17.20 8.22
N LYS A 96 17.83 16.31 7.25
CA LYS A 96 18.27 16.70 5.90
C LYS A 96 17.12 17.22 5.03
N GLN A 97 15.92 16.68 5.20
CA GLN A 97 14.75 16.98 4.37
C GLN A 97 13.48 17.21 5.22
N PRO A 98 13.45 18.21 6.12
CA PRO A 98 12.36 18.40 7.09
C PRO A 98 10.99 18.62 6.44
N ARG A 99 10.91 19.42 5.37
CA ARG A 99 9.65 19.69 4.66
C ARG A 99 9.07 18.43 4.01
N LEU A 100 9.93 17.57 3.46
CA LEU A 100 9.51 16.29 2.89
C LEU A 100 9.03 15.35 4.00
N PHE A 101 9.77 15.29 5.11
CA PHE A 101 9.41 14.48 6.27
C PHE A 101 8.02 14.87 6.80
N ASP A 102 7.78 16.16 7.04
CA ASP A 102 6.50 16.66 7.57
C ASP A 102 5.35 16.37 6.60
N TYR A 103 5.58 16.55 5.30
CA TYR A 103 4.60 16.21 4.26
C TYR A 103 4.29 14.70 4.26
N ALA A 104 5.32 13.84 4.21
CA ALA A 104 5.14 12.39 4.23
C ALA A 104 4.43 11.90 5.50
N LEU A 105 4.75 12.50 6.65
CA LEU A 105 4.11 12.19 7.91
C LEU A 105 2.63 12.59 7.89
N SER A 106 2.26 13.68 7.22
CA SER A 106 0.85 14.08 7.04
C SER A 106 0.04 13.07 6.22
N LEU A 107 0.69 12.39 5.25
CA LEU A 107 0.06 11.37 4.40
C LEU A 107 -0.28 10.07 5.14
N ARG A 108 0.09 9.93 6.42
CA ARG A 108 -0.42 8.83 7.25
C ARG A 108 -1.94 8.90 7.48
N SER A 109 -2.51 10.11 7.36
CA SER A 109 -3.95 10.32 7.44
C SER A 109 -4.60 10.05 6.08
N LYS A 110 -5.54 9.10 6.05
CA LYS A 110 -6.32 8.82 4.83
C LYS A 110 -7.05 10.05 4.29
N HIS A 111 -7.49 10.96 5.16
CA HIS A 111 -8.16 12.20 4.75
C HIS A 111 -7.21 13.11 3.97
N THR A 112 -5.96 13.23 4.41
CA THR A 112 -4.94 14.04 3.73
C THR A 112 -4.58 13.44 2.37
N VAL A 113 -4.49 12.10 2.27
CA VAL A 113 -4.29 11.40 0.99
C VAL A 113 -5.47 11.66 0.05
N MET A 114 -6.72 11.51 0.53
CA MET A 114 -7.92 11.74 -0.27
C MET A 114 -8.02 13.18 -0.79
N GLN A 115 -7.54 14.17 -0.05
CA GLN A 115 -7.48 15.57 -0.51
C GLN A 115 -6.53 15.77 -1.71
N GLN A 116 -5.59 14.86 -1.96
CA GLN A 116 -4.73 14.91 -3.14
C GLN A 116 -5.40 14.34 -4.39
N ILE A 117 -6.49 13.56 -4.22
CA ILE A 117 -7.16 12.84 -5.29
C ILE A 117 -8.47 13.54 -5.63
N ASP A 118 -8.49 14.24 -6.75
CA ASP A 118 -9.69 14.86 -7.31
C ASP A 118 -10.15 14.05 -8.53
N LEU A 119 -11.33 13.42 -8.42
CA LEU A 119 -11.94 12.65 -9.51
C LEU A 119 -12.92 13.47 -10.35
N THR A 120 -13.18 14.73 -9.99
CA THR A 120 -14.11 15.60 -10.73
C THR A 120 -13.52 16.12 -12.04
N LYS A 121 -12.20 16.07 -12.16
CA LYS A 121 -11.44 16.46 -13.35
C LYS A 121 -10.21 15.56 -13.51
N PRO A 122 -9.78 15.27 -14.74
CA PRO A 122 -8.51 14.61 -14.98
C PRO A 122 -7.36 15.39 -14.34
N SER A 123 -6.47 14.67 -13.67
CA SER A 123 -5.30 15.25 -13.00
C SER A 123 -4.13 14.28 -12.98
N VAL A 124 -2.91 14.81 -12.89
CA VAL A 124 -1.68 14.03 -12.80
C VAL A 124 -1.09 14.18 -11.41
N LEU A 125 -0.86 13.05 -10.75
CA LEU A 125 -0.19 12.96 -9.46
C LEU A 125 1.12 12.19 -9.61
N LEU A 126 2.04 12.39 -8.68
CA LEU A 126 3.19 11.51 -8.49
C LEU A 126 2.85 10.50 -7.41
N HIS A 127 3.24 9.27 -7.66
CA HIS A 127 3.07 8.19 -6.72
C HIS A 127 4.40 7.45 -6.51
N ILE A 128 4.69 7.11 -5.26
CA ILE A 128 5.86 6.32 -4.89
C ILE A 128 5.40 5.00 -4.26
N SER A 129 5.95 3.89 -4.75
CA SER A 129 5.47 2.55 -4.41
C SER A 129 6.55 1.49 -4.60
N SER A 130 6.62 0.51 -3.69
CA SER A 130 7.50 -0.66 -3.82
C SER A 130 7.24 -1.52 -5.05
N LYS A 131 6.09 -1.34 -5.71
CA LYS A 131 5.72 -2.07 -6.94
C LYS A 131 6.30 -1.41 -8.21
N LEU A 132 6.96 -0.26 -8.07
CA LEU A 132 7.60 0.47 -9.17
C LEU A 132 9.11 0.19 -9.18
N PRO A 133 9.77 0.22 -10.35
CA PRO A 133 11.19 -0.09 -10.46
C PRO A 133 12.06 0.77 -9.54
N ALA A 134 13.01 0.12 -8.85
CA ALA A 134 13.96 0.84 -8.00
C ALA A 134 14.86 1.78 -8.82
N SER A 135 15.20 1.41 -10.05
CA SER A 135 15.95 2.23 -11.02
C SER A 135 15.30 3.60 -11.25
N GLN A 136 13.96 3.66 -11.25
CA GLN A 136 13.17 4.89 -11.36
C GLN A 136 12.83 5.52 -10.00
N GLY A 137 13.56 5.15 -8.94
CA GLY A 137 13.32 5.66 -7.59
C GLY A 137 11.98 5.22 -7.01
N CYS A 138 11.42 4.11 -7.49
CA CYS A 138 10.09 3.64 -7.13
C CYS A 138 9.00 4.71 -7.37
N CYS A 139 9.16 5.56 -8.38
CA CYS A 139 8.32 6.72 -8.63
C CYS A 139 7.72 6.69 -10.03
N THR A 140 6.46 7.08 -10.18
CA THR A 140 5.80 7.26 -11.47
C THR A 140 4.77 8.40 -11.41
N ARG A 141 4.26 8.81 -12.58
CA ARG A 141 3.09 9.68 -12.71
C ARG A 141 1.85 8.84 -12.92
N VAL A 142 0.82 9.15 -12.14
CA VAL A 142 -0.46 8.45 -12.19
C VAL A 142 -1.60 9.42 -12.44
N MET A 143 -2.63 8.95 -13.14
CA MET A 143 -3.91 9.63 -13.29
C MET A 143 -4.98 8.85 -12.50
N PRO A 144 -5.46 9.37 -11.36
CA PRO A 144 -6.61 8.79 -10.68
C PRO A 144 -7.86 8.86 -11.57
N VAL A 145 -8.61 7.77 -11.66
CA VAL A 145 -9.79 7.67 -12.56
C VAL A 145 -11.08 7.38 -11.82
N ALA A 146 -11.05 6.54 -10.79
CA ALA A 146 -12.25 6.12 -10.09
C ALA A 146 -11.97 5.66 -8.66
N LYS A 147 -13.02 5.56 -7.85
CA LYS A 147 -12.99 4.76 -6.62
C LYS A 147 -13.16 3.28 -6.99
N HIS A 148 -12.55 2.40 -6.23
CA HIS A 148 -12.78 0.97 -6.37
C HIS A 148 -14.25 0.63 -6.03
N PRO A 149 -14.91 -0.28 -6.79
CA PRO A 149 -16.34 -0.58 -6.60
C PRO A 149 -16.67 -1.14 -5.21
N THR A 150 -15.86 -2.09 -4.72
CA THR A 150 -16.09 -2.76 -3.42
C THR A 150 -15.20 -2.27 -2.27
N ASN A 151 -13.96 -1.84 -2.53
CA ASN A 151 -13.02 -1.40 -1.50
C ASN A 151 -13.06 0.13 -1.31
N SER A 152 -13.78 0.60 -0.30
CA SER A 152 -13.93 2.03 0.02
C SER A 152 -12.63 2.78 0.34
N ASN A 153 -11.53 2.07 0.62
CA ASN A 153 -10.22 2.66 0.87
C ASN A 153 -9.29 2.60 -0.35
N ALA A 154 -9.75 2.15 -1.51
CA ALA A 154 -8.94 2.04 -2.72
C ALA A 154 -9.44 3.00 -3.82
N PHE A 155 -8.48 3.69 -4.44
CA PHE A 155 -8.69 4.45 -5.67
C PHE A 155 -7.97 3.75 -6.80
N ILE A 156 -8.60 3.71 -7.97
CA ILE A 156 -8.00 3.19 -9.19
C ILE A 156 -7.29 4.34 -9.89
N ALA A 157 -6.03 4.12 -10.25
CA ALA A 157 -5.22 5.07 -10.99
C ALA A 157 -4.51 4.37 -12.15
N ILE A 158 -4.31 5.11 -13.23
CA ILE A 158 -3.55 4.67 -14.40
C ILE A 158 -2.11 5.18 -14.27
N ASP A 159 -1.14 4.29 -14.35
CA ASP A 159 0.27 4.60 -14.50
C ASP A 159 0.53 5.10 -15.93
N LEU A 160 0.87 6.38 -16.04
CA LEU A 160 1.00 7.05 -17.33
C LEU A 160 2.28 6.66 -18.08
N SER A 161 3.18 5.88 -17.49
CA SER A 161 4.37 5.37 -18.20
C SER A 161 4.09 4.13 -19.04
N HIS A 162 2.99 3.44 -18.81
CA HIS A 162 2.62 2.22 -19.53
C HIS A 162 2.04 2.53 -20.92
N ASP A 163 1.92 1.51 -21.76
CA ASP A 163 1.05 1.58 -22.93
C ASP A 163 -0.41 1.74 -22.49
N ILE A 164 -1.16 2.55 -23.23
CA ILE A 164 -2.55 2.85 -22.99
C ILE A 164 -3.47 2.24 -24.03
N ASP A 165 -2.94 1.61 -25.08
CA ASP A 165 -3.75 1.09 -26.20
C ASP A 165 -4.84 0.14 -25.70
N SER A 166 -4.48 -0.86 -24.89
CA SER A 166 -5.44 -1.77 -24.25
C SER A 166 -6.47 -1.02 -23.40
N LEU A 167 -6.05 -0.01 -22.64
CA LEU A 167 -6.97 0.79 -21.82
C LEU A 167 -7.94 1.63 -22.66
N VAL A 168 -7.62 1.94 -23.91
CA VAL A 168 -8.47 2.71 -24.83
C VAL A 168 -9.36 1.77 -25.64
N ASN A 169 -8.80 0.72 -26.23
CA ASN A 169 -9.44 -0.07 -27.27
C ASN A 169 -10.11 -1.36 -26.76
N ASP A 170 -9.58 -1.97 -25.71
CA ASP A 170 -10.04 -3.29 -25.25
C ASP A 170 -11.26 -3.20 -24.33
N THR A 171 -11.96 -4.33 -24.21
CA THR A 171 -13.07 -4.55 -23.27
C THR A 171 -12.57 -4.69 -21.82
N PRO A 172 -13.42 -4.43 -20.80
CA PRO A 172 -13.07 -4.66 -19.40
C PRO A 172 -12.53 -6.07 -19.12
N GLU A 173 -13.08 -7.09 -19.76
CA GLU A 173 -12.69 -8.50 -19.63
C GLU A 173 -11.27 -8.76 -20.14
N GLU A 174 -10.95 -8.24 -21.32
CA GLU A 174 -9.61 -8.35 -21.93
C GLU A 174 -8.57 -7.61 -21.10
N ILE A 175 -8.87 -6.38 -20.66
CA ILE A 175 -8.01 -5.61 -19.76
C ILE A 175 -7.77 -6.38 -18.46
N ARG A 176 -8.81 -6.98 -17.87
CA ARG A 176 -8.72 -7.77 -16.64
C ARG A 176 -7.84 -8.99 -16.84
N GLN A 177 -8.02 -9.73 -17.94
CA GLN A 177 -7.21 -10.89 -18.28
C GLN A 177 -5.73 -10.52 -18.42
N ALA A 178 -5.43 -9.44 -19.14
CA ALA A 178 -4.06 -8.95 -19.30
C ALA A 178 -3.46 -8.45 -17.98
N LEU A 179 -4.23 -7.75 -17.14
CA LEU A 179 -3.78 -7.23 -15.85
C LEU A 179 -3.31 -8.35 -14.90
N TYR A 180 -4.03 -9.47 -14.88
CA TYR A 180 -3.73 -10.63 -14.02
C TYR A 180 -2.89 -11.71 -14.70
N ALA A 181 -2.49 -11.51 -15.95
CA ALA A 181 -1.59 -12.43 -16.64
C ALA A 181 -0.22 -12.52 -15.92
N PRO A 182 0.47 -13.67 -16.02
CA PRO A 182 1.87 -13.81 -15.61
C PRO A 182 2.80 -12.76 -16.25
N SER A 183 3.91 -12.45 -15.57
CA SER A 183 4.84 -11.38 -16.04
C SER A 183 5.57 -11.72 -17.33
N ASP A 184 5.77 -12.99 -17.63
CA ASP A 184 6.39 -13.53 -18.85
C ASP A 184 5.45 -13.55 -20.07
N THR A 185 4.20 -13.10 -19.90
CA THR A 185 3.24 -12.94 -21.01
C THR A 185 3.55 -11.71 -21.88
N PHE A 186 4.30 -10.74 -21.36
CA PHE A 186 4.62 -9.48 -22.03
C PHE A 186 6.10 -9.42 -22.39
N ASP A 187 6.42 -8.96 -23.61
CA ASP A 187 7.81 -8.78 -24.05
C ASP A 187 8.43 -7.56 -23.35
N ASP A 188 7.63 -6.50 -23.16
CA ASP A 188 7.93 -5.35 -22.31
C ASP A 188 6.91 -5.25 -21.16
N ALA A 189 7.39 -5.10 -19.93
CA ALA A 189 6.54 -4.89 -18.75
C ALA A 189 5.61 -3.67 -18.88
N LEU A 190 5.93 -2.70 -19.73
CA LEU A 190 5.11 -1.54 -20.02
C LEU A 190 3.87 -1.85 -20.90
N GLU A 191 3.81 -3.01 -21.56
CA GLU A 191 2.65 -3.46 -22.34
C GLU A 191 1.50 -3.91 -21.45
N ARG A 192 1.79 -4.35 -20.21
CA ARG A 192 0.76 -4.69 -19.24
C ARG A 192 -0.10 -3.45 -18.97
N PRO A 193 -1.45 -3.58 -18.93
CA PRO A 193 -2.33 -2.46 -18.59
C PRO A 193 -1.87 -1.77 -17.29
N GLY A 194 -1.58 -0.48 -17.38
CA GLY A 194 -1.01 0.33 -16.29
C GLY A 194 -1.98 0.62 -15.15
N LEU A 195 -2.80 -0.34 -14.70
CA LEU A 195 -3.77 -0.13 -13.63
C LEU A 195 -3.17 -0.39 -12.25
N LYS A 196 -3.40 0.54 -11.33
CA LYS A 196 -2.92 0.46 -9.95
C LYS A 196 -3.98 0.88 -8.95
N LEU A 197 -4.02 0.15 -7.84
CA LEU A 197 -4.79 0.53 -6.66
C LEU A 197 -3.96 1.36 -5.67
N ILE A 198 -4.46 2.54 -5.34
CA ILE A 198 -3.94 3.43 -4.28
C ILE A 198 -4.79 3.23 -3.03
N HIS A 199 -4.25 2.49 -2.06
CA HIS A 199 -4.93 2.23 -0.79
C HIS A 199 -4.68 3.34 0.22
N VAL A 200 -5.66 4.24 0.43
CA VAL A 200 -5.49 5.45 1.26
C VAL A 200 -5.26 5.16 2.75
N ASN A 201 -5.64 3.98 3.22
CA ASN A 201 -5.42 3.53 4.59
C ASN A 201 -4.05 2.86 4.82
N ARG A 202 -3.19 2.82 3.81
CA ARG A 202 -1.84 2.22 3.87
C ARG A 202 -0.72 3.27 3.77
N SER A 203 -0.99 4.51 4.18
CA SER A 203 -0.06 5.65 4.11
C SER A 203 0.64 5.79 2.74
N PRO A 204 -0.08 5.75 1.60
CA PRO A 204 0.56 5.81 0.30
C PRO A 204 1.21 7.18 0.10
N PHE A 205 2.44 7.19 -0.40
CA PHE A 205 3.07 8.45 -0.78
C PHE A 205 2.50 8.90 -2.12
N ILE A 206 1.75 10.01 -2.10
CA ILE A 206 1.15 10.64 -3.27
C ILE A 206 1.35 12.15 -3.15
N THR A 207 1.66 12.81 -4.27
CA THR A 207 1.83 14.27 -4.28
C THR A 207 1.55 14.85 -5.65
N THR A 208 1.58 16.17 -5.75
CA THR A 208 1.43 16.92 -7.01
C THR A 208 2.59 16.63 -7.96
N ALA A 209 2.30 16.55 -9.27
CA ALA A 209 3.33 16.39 -10.31
C ALA A 209 4.46 17.43 -10.28
N LYS A 210 4.20 18.62 -9.68
CA LYS A 210 5.19 19.70 -9.54
C LYS A 210 6.33 19.36 -8.57
N ALA A 211 6.18 18.35 -7.73
CA ALA A 211 7.23 17.96 -6.79
C ALA A 211 8.47 17.36 -7.49
N MET A 212 8.27 16.79 -8.69
CA MET A 212 9.33 16.26 -9.55
C MET A 212 9.94 17.37 -10.40
N THR A 213 11.23 17.64 -10.18
CA THR A 213 12.01 18.57 -11.02
C THR A 213 12.45 17.88 -12.30
N GLU A 214 12.87 18.67 -13.29
CA GLU A 214 13.37 18.14 -14.57
C GLU A 214 14.64 17.29 -14.36
N ASP A 215 15.59 17.80 -13.58
CA ASP A 215 16.83 17.08 -13.24
C ASP A 215 16.55 15.73 -12.55
N ASN A 216 15.56 15.67 -11.65
CA ASN A 216 15.20 14.43 -10.99
C ASN A 216 14.51 13.47 -11.96
N ALA A 217 13.62 13.96 -12.82
CA ALA A 217 12.99 13.13 -13.83
C ALA A 217 14.03 12.52 -14.79
N THR A 218 15.00 13.33 -15.26
CA THR A 218 16.10 12.85 -16.09
C THR A 218 16.98 11.85 -15.34
N ARG A 219 17.36 12.14 -14.09
CA ARG A 219 18.15 11.23 -13.24
C ARG A 219 17.48 9.88 -13.03
N LEU A 220 16.15 9.87 -12.91
CA LEU A 220 15.36 8.66 -12.69
C LEU A 220 14.90 7.99 -14.00
N GLY A 221 15.21 8.55 -15.17
CA GLY A 221 14.75 8.01 -16.46
C GLY A 221 13.23 7.98 -16.60
N LEU A 222 12.53 9.00 -16.07
CA LEU A 222 11.09 9.12 -16.19
C LEU A 222 10.74 9.81 -17.52
N ASP A 223 10.09 9.08 -18.43
CA ASP A 223 9.63 9.64 -19.69
C ASP A 223 8.45 10.59 -19.49
N ARG A 224 8.76 11.88 -19.46
CA ARG A 224 7.77 12.93 -19.19
C ARG A 224 6.85 13.18 -20.36
N GLU A 225 7.35 13.00 -21.58
CA GLU A 225 6.64 13.30 -22.81
C GLU A 225 5.60 12.20 -23.06
N ARG A 226 6.01 10.93 -22.96
CA ARG A 226 5.08 9.79 -22.99
C ARG A 226 3.96 9.92 -21.95
N CYS A 227 4.30 10.25 -20.70
CA CYS A 227 3.29 10.45 -19.66
C CYS A 227 2.29 11.56 -20.01
N LEU A 228 2.76 12.65 -20.64
CA LEU A 228 1.92 13.78 -21.02
C LEU A 228 1.01 13.42 -22.20
N ASP A 229 1.53 12.70 -23.19
CA ASP A 229 0.75 12.29 -24.36
C ASP A 229 -0.30 11.24 -23.98
N ASN A 230 0.08 10.26 -23.16
CA ASN A 230 -0.85 9.30 -22.58
C ASN A 230 -1.96 10.00 -21.79
N TYR A 231 -1.61 10.99 -20.96
CA TYR A 231 -2.59 11.78 -20.22
C TYR A 231 -3.57 12.51 -21.15
N LYS A 232 -3.10 13.15 -22.23
CA LYS A 232 -3.99 13.86 -23.17
C LYS A 232 -5.02 12.92 -23.80
N VAL A 233 -4.58 11.74 -24.23
CA VAL A 233 -5.47 10.73 -24.81
C VAL A 233 -6.49 10.29 -23.76
N LEU A 234 -6.04 9.76 -22.62
CA LEU A 234 -6.90 9.21 -21.58
C LEU A 234 -7.87 10.25 -20.98
N ALA A 235 -7.44 11.50 -20.81
CA ALA A 235 -8.29 12.57 -20.31
C ALA A 235 -9.42 12.97 -21.29
N SER A 236 -9.23 12.65 -22.58
CA SER A 236 -10.24 12.87 -23.63
C SER A 236 -11.06 11.62 -23.97
N THR A 237 -10.70 10.45 -23.43
CA THR A 237 -11.39 9.18 -23.67
C THR A 237 -12.76 9.18 -22.97
N PRO A 238 -13.87 9.09 -23.72
CA PRO A 238 -15.21 9.00 -23.14
C PRO A 238 -15.35 7.72 -22.32
N GLU A 239 -16.12 7.78 -21.23
CA GLU A 239 -16.50 6.59 -20.43
C GLU A 239 -15.32 5.78 -19.86
N LEU A 240 -14.10 6.33 -19.87
CA LEU A 240 -12.93 5.66 -19.33
C LEU A 240 -13.14 5.24 -17.87
N ALA A 241 -13.68 6.13 -17.05
CA ALA A 241 -13.89 5.86 -15.62
C ALA A 241 -14.85 4.68 -15.38
N SER A 242 -15.97 4.60 -16.10
CA SER A 242 -16.90 3.47 -16.00
C SER A 242 -16.25 2.19 -16.48
N LYS A 243 -15.58 2.21 -17.65
CA LYS A 243 -14.86 1.06 -18.19
C LYS A 243 -13.85 0.50 -17.18
N ILE A 244 -13.07 1.37 -16.55
CA ILE A 244 -12.07 0.95 -15.55
C ILE A 244 -12.71 0.47 -14.25
N VAL A 245 -13.87 0.98 -13.84
CA VAL A 245 -14.62 0.42 -12.70
C VAL A 245 -15.03 -1.02 -13.00
N ASP A 246 -15.55 -1.28 -14.21
CA ASP A 246 -16.00 -2.61 -14.63
C ASP A 246 -14.86 -3.63 -14.65
N VAL A 247 -13.61 -3.22 -14.95
CA VAL A 247 -12.42 -4.10 -14.82
C VAL A 247 -12.28 -4.68 -13.41
N TYR A 248 -12.67 -3.94 -12.38
CA TYR A 248 -12.59 -4.35 -10.97
C TYR A 248 -13.93 -4.84 -10.39
N ASP A 249 -15.00 -4.82 -11.17
CA ASP A 249 -16.29 -5.37 -10.77
C ASP A 249 -16.29 -6.88 -11.05
N ASP A 250 -15.71 -7.64 -10.12
CA ASP A 250 -15.79 -9.09 -10.15
C ASP A 250 -16.42 -9.60 -8.86
N ASN A 251 -17.45 -10.43 -9.03
CA ASN A 251 -18.05 -11.20 -7.96
C ASN A 251 -17.12 -12.36 -7.64
N ILE A 252 -16.02 -12.09 -6.93
CA ILE A 252 -15.12 -13.13 -6.45
C ILE A 252 -15.96 -14.10 -5.61
N GLN A 253 -16.27 -15.27 -6.17
CA GLN A 253 -16.79 -16.41 -5.43
C GLN A 253 -15.65 -16.93 -4.55
N SER A 254 -15.50 -16.33 -3.37
CA SER A 254 -14.60 -16.87 -2.36
C SER A 254 -15.19 -18.18 -1.85
N GLY A 255 -14.54 -19.30 -2.20
CA GLY A 255 -14.79 -20.59 -1.57
C GLY A 255 -14.56 -20.51 -0.05
N GLU A 256 -15.00 -21.55 0.68
CA GLU A 256 -14.77 -21.62 2.13
C GLU A 256 -13.25 -21.59 2.41
N LEU A 257 -12.80 -20.56 3.12
CA LEU A 257 -11.42 -20.42 3.55
C LEU A 257 -11.24 -21.04 4.94
N ASP A 258 -10.02 -21.54 5.18
CA ASP A 258 -9.58 -21.83 6.54
C ASP A 258 -9.73 -20.59 7.44
N ILE A 259 -10.24 -20.77 8.66
CA ILE A 259 -10.52 -19.67 9.59
C ILE A 259 -9.30 -18.79 9.85
N ASP A 260 -8.08 -19.34 9.91
CA ASP A 260 -6.86 -18.55 10.14
C ASP A 260 -6.51 -17.64 8.95
N HIS A 261 -7.11 -17.89 7.77
CA HIS A 261 -6.97 -17.07 6.56
C HIS A 261 -8.18 -16.19 6.28
N ALA A 262 -9.27 -16.32 7.04
CA ALA A 262 -10.56 -15.70 6.73
C ALA A 262 -10.75 -14.25 7.23
N LEU A 263 -9.72 -13.63 7.82
CA LEU A 263 -9.77 -12.27 8.39
C LEU A 263 -10.40 -11.22 7.45
N TYR A 264 -10.12 -11.30 6.14
CA TYR A 264 -10.62 -10.33 5.16
C TYR A 264 -11.87 -10.80 4.39
N SER A 265 -12.32 -12.03 4.60
CA SER A 265 -13.42 -12.65 3.85
C SER A 265 -14.74 -12.68 4.62
N GLY A 266 -14.69 -12.69 5.96
CA GLY A 266 -15.88 -12.73 6.82
C GLY A 266 -16.55 -11.37 7.08
N GLY A 267 -16.04 -10.28 6.49
CA GLY A 267 -16.46 -8.92 6.83
C GLY A 267 -16.02 -8.49 8.24
N PHE A 268 -16.52 -7.33 8.70
CA PHE A 268 -16.24 -6.85 10.05
C PHE A 268 -17.22 -7.47 11.07
N LEU A 269 -16.71 -7.81 12.25
CA LEU A 269 -17.55 -8.23 13.37
C LEU A 269 -18.58 -7.15 13.72
N ASN A 270 -19.81 -7.56 14.01
CA ASN A 270 -20.84 -6.69 14.57
C ASN A 270 -20.62 -6.49 16.09
N ASP A 271 -21.44 -5.67 16.74
CA ASP A 271 -21.28 -5.35 18.17
C ASP A 271 -21.62 -6.51 19.11
N GLU A 272 -22.43 -7.48 18.69
CA GLU A 272 -22.68 -8.70 19.47
C GLU A 272 -21.45 -9.61 19.46
N ASP A 273 -20.89 -9.85 18.27
CA ASP A 273 -19.67 -10.65 18.09
C ASP A 273 -18.48 -10.03 18.82
N ARG A 274 -18.31 -8.69 18.75
CA ARG A 274 -17.26 -8.00 19.51
C ARG A 274 -17.38 -8.20 21.02
N ARG A 275 -18.58 -8.03 21.58
CA ARG A 275 -18.85 -8.28 23.01
C ARG A 275 -18.64 -9.75 23.37
N TRP A 276 -18.91 -10.67 22.46
CA TRP A 276 -18.60 -12.08 22.67
C TRP A 276 -17.08 -12.31 22.70
N CYS A 277 -16.31 -11.70 21.79
CA CYS A 277 -14.84 -11.76 21.81
C CYS A 277 -14.25 -11.17 23.10
N GLU A 278 -14.79 -10.06 23.60
CA GLU A 278 -14.38 -9.48 24.89
C GLU A 278 -14.59 -10.47 26.04
N ARG A 279 -15.74 -11.15 26.09
CA ARG A 279 -15.99 -12.21 27.09
C ARG A 279 -15.01 -13.38 26.96
N VAL A 280 -14.57 -13.73 25.75
CA VAL A 280 -13.56 -14.78 25.55
C VAL A 280 -12.22 -14.35 26.13
N ILE A 281 -11.81 -13.09 25.93
CA ILE A 281 -10.55 -12.55 26.47
C ILE A 281 -10.55 -12.50 28.00
N GLU A 282 -11.69 -12.14 28.61
CA GLU A 282 -11.83 -12.00 30.07
C GLU A 282 -12.06 -13.32 30.81
N ALA A 283 -12.51 -14.35 30.10
CA ALA A 283 -12.84 -15.65 30.69
C ALA A 283 -11.59 -16.41 31.15
N GLN A 284 -11.76 -17.20 32.21
CA GLN A 284 -10.74 -18.17 32.62
C GLN A 284 -10.70 -19.34 31.61
N PRO A 285 -9.53 -20.00 31.43
CA PRO A 285 -9.39 -21.09 30.46
C PRO A 285 -10.44 -22.20 30.57
N ASP A 286 -10.84 -22.55 31.80
CA ASP A 286 -11.83 -23.59 32.08
C ASP A 286 -13.25 -23.22 31.61
N ASP A 287 -13.58 -21.92 31.57
CA ASP A 287 -14.91 -21.43 31.19
C ASP A 287 -15.09 -21.32 29.67
N LEU A 288 -13.98 -21.30 28.91
CA LEU A 288 -13.97 -21.09 27.45
C LEU A 288 -14.79 -22.15 26.70
N ALA A 289 -14.84 -23.38 27.22
CA ALA A 289 -15.62 -24.46 26.61
C ALA A 289 -17.11 -24.13 26.50
N THR A 290 -17.66 -23.40 27.48
CA THR A 290 -19.08 -23.05 27.50
C THR A 290 -19.42 -21.86 26.61
N LEU A 291 -18.42 -21.06 26.21
CA LEU A 291 -18.62 -19.86 25.40
C LEU A 291 -18.89 -20.19 23.93
N SER A 292 -18.45 -21.36 23.42
CA SER A 292 -18.70 -21.77 22.03
C SER A 292 -20.19 -21.88 21.70
N GLU A 293 -21.01 -22.28 22.67
CA GLU A 293 -22.47 -22.40 22.51
C GLU A 293 -23.18 -21.03 22.54
N LYS A 294 -22.49 -19.97 22.97
CA LYS A 294 -23.04 -18.62 23.18
C LYS A 294 -22.78 -17.65 22.03
N THR A 295 -22.27 -18.12 20.90
CA THR A 295 -22.15 -17.36 19.65
C THR A 295 -22.82 -18.10 18.52
N GLN A 296 -23.48 -17.41 17.60
CA GLN A 296 -23.99 -17.99 16.35
C GLN A 296 -22.97 -17.90 15.20
N HIS A 297 -21.85 -17.20 15.40
CA HIS A 297 -20.85 -17.00 14.38
C HIS A 297 -19.95 -18.24 14.26
N GLU A 298 -20.16 -19.03 13.20
CA GLU A 298 -19.43 -20.30 12.99
C GLU A 298 -17.91 -20.11 12.93
N GLY A 299 -17.43 -19.06 12.26
CA GLY A 299 -16.01 -18.72 12.22
C GLY A 299 -15.38 -18.52 13.61
N LEU A 300 -16.05 -17.76 14.49
CA LEU A 300 -15.58 -17.54 15.86
C LEU A 300 -15.58 -18.84 16.69
N ARG A 301 -16.54 -19.76 16.47
CA ARG A 301 -16.51 -21.09 17.11
C ARG A 301 -15.29 -21.91 16.67
N LYS A 302 -15.02 -21.95 15.36
CA LYS A 302 -13.83 -22.64 14.79
C LYS A 302 -12.53 -22.05 15.33
N GLN A 303 -12.47 -20.71 15.45
CA GLN A 303 -11.33 -20.01 16.01
C GLN A 303 -11.13 -20.31 17.51
N LEU A 304 -12.21 -20.38 18.29
CA LEU A 304 -12.14 -20.64 19.73
C LEU A 304 -11.64 -22.05 20.02
N PHE A 305 -12.02 -23.02 19.19
CA PHE A 305 -11.46 -24.36 19.27
C PHE A 305 -9.94 -24.35 19.14
N ARG A 306 -9.39 -23.64 18.13
CA ARG A 306 -7.93 -23.54 17.91
C ARG A 306 -7.22 -22.74 18.99
N TYR A 307 -7.83 -21.68 19.50
CA TYR A 307 -7.26 -20.84 20.56
C TYR A 307 -7.08 -21.60 21.88
N ARG A 308 -7.96 -22.57 22.17
CA ARG A 308 -7.92 -23.37 23.40
C ARG A 308 -6.96 -24.57 23.31
N ALA A 309 -6.72 -25.08 22.11
CA ALA A 309 -5.92 -26.29 21.85
C ALA A 309 -4.43 -25.98 21.97
#